data_AF-A0AAV4D246-F1
#
_entry.id   AF-A0AAV4D246-F1
#
_cell.length_a   1.000
_cell.length_b   1.000
_cell.length_c   1.000
_cell.angle_alpha   90.00
_cell.angle_beta   90.00
_cell.angle_gamma   90.00
#
_symmetry.space_group_name_H-M   'P 1'
#
loop_
_entity.id
_entity.type
_entity.pdbx_description
1 polymer ?
#
loop_
_entity_poly.entity_id
_entity_poly.type
_entity_poly.pdbx_seq_one_letter_code
_entity_poly.pdbx_strand_id
1 'polypeptide(L)' 'MRGRIIVLKHNTPGLLRRIASLRRSRVLQYRDAKGVILLDILPQGQCINAARYCSTLDRLKEAIRRKRPGLLRRGVVL' A
#
# COMPACT_ATOMS: atom_id res chain seq x y z
N MET A 1 3.86 -17.66 16.84
CA MET A 1 3.02 -16.66 16.16
C MET A 1 3.70 -16.27 14.85
N ARG A 2 3.30 -16.86 13.71
CA ARG A 2 3.97 -16.67 12.42
C ARG A 2 3.30 -15.55 11.63
N GLY A 3 3.86 -14.33 11.69
CA GLY A 3 3.43 -13.20 10.87
C GLY A 3 3.86 -13.42 9.42
N ARG A 4 2.93 -13.85 8.56
CA ARG A 4 3.12 -13.85 7.11
C ARG A 4 2.98 -12.41 6.61
N ILE A 5 4.09 -11.77 6.25
CA ILE A 5 4.08 -10.58 5.39
C ILE A 5 3.70 -11.09 4.00
N ILE A 6 2.40 -11.10 3.70
CA ILE A 6 1.92 -11.43 2.37
C ILE A 6 2.16 -10.18 1.51
N VAL A 7 3.24 -10.18 0.72
CA VAL A 7 3.39 -9.25 -0.40
C VAL A 7 2.34 -9.64 -1.44
N LEU A 8 1.13 -9.09 -1.29
CA LEU A 8 -0.01 -9.41 -2.14
C LEU A 8 0.17 -8.78 -3.53
N LYS A 9 0.61 -9.64 -4.45
CA LYS A 9 0.39 -9.65 -5.89
C LYS A 9 -1.06 -9.17 -6.24
N HIS A 10 -1.19 -7.85 -6.44
CA HIS A 10 -2.14 -7.12 -7.30
C HIS A 10 -3.61 -7.58 -7.40
N ASN A 11 -4.51 -6.79 -6.79
CA ASN A 11 -5.87 -6.60 -7.29
C ASN A 11 -6.23 -5.09 -7.22
N THR A 12 -5.76 -4.34 -8.22
CA THR A 12 -6.10 -2.93 -8.42
C THR A 12 -7.49 -2.81 -9.05
N PRO A 13 -8.40 -1.95 -8.51
CA PRO A 13 -9.69 -1.64 -9.13
C PRO A 13 -9.55 -1.27 -10.60
N GLY A 14 -10.51 -1.65 -11.45
CA GLY A 14 -10.40 -1.52 -12.92
C GLY A 14 -10.02 -0.13 -13.43
N LEU A 15 -10.49 0.94 -12.76
CA LEU A 15 -10.15 2.32 -13.08
C LEU A 15 -8.66 2.64 -12.81
N LEU A 16 -8.12 2.15 -11.69
CA LEU A 16 -6.73 2.35 -11.32
C LEU A 16 -5.78 1.52 -12.19
N ARG A 17 -6.20 0.31 -12.58
CA ARG A 17 -5.51 -0.48 -13.61
C ARG A 17 -5.43 0.27 -14.93
N ARG A 18 -6.51 0.95 -15.34
CA ARG A 18 -6.61 1.68 -16.62
C ARG A 18 -5.73 2.94 -16.63
N ILE A 19 -5.72 3.74 -15.57
CA ILE A 19 -4.83 4.92 -15.44
C ILE A 19 -3.35 4.49 -15.36
N ALA A 20 -3.05 3.44 -14.58
CA ALA A 20 -1.70 2.90 -14.46
C ALA A 20 -1.18 2.35 -15.80
N SER A 21 -2.05 1.69 -16.57
CA SER A 21 -1.74 1.17 -17.91
C SER A 21 -1.44 2.28 -18.91
N LEU A 22 -2.28 3.34 -18.95
CA LEU A 22 -2.12 4.47 -19.88
C LEU A 22 -0.84 5.28 -19.60
N ARG A 23 -0.42 5.39 -18.33
CA ARG A 23 0.76 6.16 -17.93
C ARG A 23 1.99 5.31 -17.59
N ARG A 24 1.95 3.97 -17.81
CA ARG A 24 2.97 3.00 -17.32
C ARG A 24 3.41 3.26 -15.86
N SER A 25 2.50 3.75 -15.03
CA SER A 25 2.76 4.02 -13.62
C SER A 25 2.65 2.74 -12.82
N ARG A 26 3.56 2.53 -11.85
CA ARG A 26 3.42 1.41 -10.90
C ARG A 26 2.49 1.82 -9.77
N VAL A 27 1.81 0.86 -9.17
CA VAL A 27 0.89 1.14 -8.06
C VAL A 27 1.18 0.18 -6.92
N LEU A 28 1.41 0.74 -5.73
CA LEU A 28 1.46 0.03 -4.46
C LEU A 28 0.09 0.07 -3.81
N GLN A 29 -0.43 -1.10 -3.44
CA GLN A 29 -1.72 -1.23 -2.78
C GLN A 29 -1.55 -1.98 -1.47
N TYR A 30 -1.94 -1.36 -0.37
CA TYR A 30 -1.98 -1.96 0.94
C TYR A 30 -3.42 -2.24 1.33
N ARG A 31 -3.70 -3.45 1.78
CA ARG A 31 -5.05 -3.91 2.13
C ARG A 31 -5.04 -4.84 3.32
N ASP A 32 -6.16 -4.90 4.02
CA ASP A 32 -6.48 -5.92 5.02
C ASP A 32 -7.76 -6.68 4.62
N ALA A 33 -8.26 -7.52 5.54
CA ALA A 33 -9.51 -8.26 5.34
C ALA A 33 -10.73 -7.34 5.16
N LYS A 34 -10.65 -6.08 5.61
CA LYS A 34 -11.72 -5.07 5.47
C LYS A 34 -11.57 -4.22 4.20
N GLY A 35 -10.55 -4.46 3.38
CA GLY A 35 -10.33 -3.77 2.10
C GLY A 35 -9.07 -2.91 2.03
N VAL A 36 -9.03 -1.99 1.07
CA VAL A 36 -7.85 -1.17 0.76
C VAL A 36 -7.64 -0.07 1.82
N ILE A 37 -6.44 0.00 2.35
CA ILE A 37 -6.01 0.99 3.35
C ILE A 37 -5.30 2.17 2.66
N LEU A 38 -4.33 1.86 1.78
CA LEU A 38 -3.53 2.86 1.06
C LEU A 38 -3.33 2.43 -0.39
N LEU A 39 -3.39 3.40 -1.29
CA LEU A 39 -2.96 3.28 -2.67
C LEU A 39 -1.88 4.34 -2.91
N ASP A 40 -0.69 3.93 -3.33
CA ASP A 40 0.40 4.83 -3.67
C ASP A 40 0.79 4.61 -5.13
N ILE A 41 0.59 5.64 -5.96
CA ILE A 41 0.89 5.60 -7.38
C ILE A 41 2.30 6.15 -7.57
N LEU A 42 3.17 5.35 -8.17
CA LEU A 42 4.48 5.78 -8.58
C LEU A 42 4.41 6.48 -9.95
N PRO A 43 5.03 7.66 -10.09
CA PRO A 43 5.22 8.30 -11.37
C PRO A 43 5.89 7.35 -12.37
N GLN A 44 5.58 7.54 -13.66
CA GLN A 44 6.16 6.75 -14.74
C GLN A 44 7.71 6.81 -14.68
N GLY A 45 8.36 5.67 -14.89
CA GLY A 45 9.82 5.57 -14.88
C GLY A 45 10.46 5.52 -13.49
N GLN A 46 9.70 5.69 -12.40
CA GLN A 46 10.25 5.56 -11.04
C GLN A 46 10.18 4.12 -10.53
N CYS A 47 11.26 3.71 -9.86
CA CYS A 47 11.34 2.47 -9.08
C CYS A 47 11.07 2.75 -7.61
N ILE A 48 10.57 1.74 -6.91
CA ILE A 48 10.51 1.77 -5.45
C ILE A 48 11.96 1.62 -4.98
N ASN A 49 12.57 2.74 -4.60
CA ASN A 49 13.82 2.72 -3.86
C ASN A 49 13.53 2.76 -2.35
N ALA A 50 14.56 2.58 -1.53
CA ALA A 50 14.43 2.53 -0.08
C ALA A 50 13.75 3.81 0.49
N ALA A 51 14.18 4.99 0.04
CA ALA A 51 13.61 6.26 0.49
C ALA A 51 12.11 6.37 0.17
N ARG A 52 11.70 5.98 -1.05
CA ARG A 52 10.29 5.97 -1.43
C ARG A 52 9.52 4.99 -0.57
N TYR A 53 10.05 3.79 -0.37
CA TYR A 53 9.41 2.76 0.44
C TYR A 53 9.18 3.22 1.88
N CYS A 54 10.19 3.78 2.55
CA CYS A 54 10.05 4.34 3.90
C CYS A 54 8.95 5.41 3.95
N SER A 55 8.96 6.36 3.01
CA SER A 55 7.92 7.40 2.95
C SER A 55 6.50 6.84 2.73
N THR A 56 6.39 5.70 2.03
CA THR A 56 5.11 5.02 1.81
C THR A 56 4.66 4.29 3.07
N LEU A 57 5.59 3.72 3.86
CA LEU A 57 5.29 3.13 5.16
C LEU A 57 4.82 4.17 6.20
N ASP A 58 5.42 5.36 6.22
CA ASP A 58 4.93 6.46 7.07
C ASP A 58 3.48 6.83 6.73
N ARG A 59 3.20 6.96 5.43
CA ARG A 59 1.83 7.20 4.92
C ARG A 59 0.88 6.05 5.24
N LEU A 60 1.37 4.80 5.22
CA LEU A 60 0.58 3.63 5.58
C LEU A 60 0.25 3.62 7.07
N LYS A 61 1.21 3.93 7.94
CA LYS A 61 1.01 4.03 9.39
C LYS A 61 -0.08 5.04 9.71
N GLU A 62 -0.05 6.19 9.05
CA GLU A 62 -1.09 7.21 9.15
C GLU A 62 -2.46 6.74 8.62
N ALA A 63 -2.47 6.06 7.48
CA ALA A 63 -3.70 5.51 6.91
C ALA A 63 -4.32 4.45 7.83
N ILE A 64 -3.52 3.61 8.46
CA ILE A 64 -3.99 2.62 9.45
C ILE A 64 -4.55 3.34 10.68
N ARG A 65 -3.84 4.34 11.21
CA ARG A 65 -4.32 5.12 12.36
C ARG A 65 -5.72 5.70 12.13
N ARG A 66 -5.97 6.20 10.91
CA ARG A 66 -7.26 6.81 10.54
C ARG A 66 -8.34 5.78 10.17
N LYS A 67 -8.02 4.80 9.33
CA LYS A 67 -9.00 3.88 8.73
C LYS A 67 -9.23 2.60 9.56
N ARG A 68 -8.31 2.27 10.46
CA ARG A 68 -8.30 1.05 11.29
C ARG A 68 -7.86 1.38 12.72
N PRO A 69 -8.66 2.19 13.45
CA PRO A 69 -8.32 2.57 14.82
C PRO A 69 -8.12 1.32 15.69
N GLY A 70 -7.09 1.34 16.53
CA GLY A 70 -6.72 0.23 17.40
C GLY A 70 -5.84 -0.85 16.77
N LEU A 71 -5.67 -0.88 15.44
CA LEU A 71 -4.84 -1.90 14.78
C LEU A 71 -3.35 -1.78 15.18
N LEU A 72 -2.82 -0.54 15.23
CA LEU A 72 -1.45 -0.29 15.68
C LEU A 72 -1.24 -0.61 17.17
N ARG A 73 -2.28 -0.42 18.01
CA ARG A 73 -2.22 -0.76 19.44
C ARG A 73 -2.16 -2.28 19.67
N ARG A 74 -2.58 -3.08 18.69
CA ARG A 74 -2.52 -4.54 18.72
C ARG A 74 -1.15 -5.11 18.29
N GLY A 75 -0.14 -4.25 18.14
CA GLY A 75 1.22 -4.67 17.83
C GLY A 75 1.45 -5.05 16.36
N VAL A 76 0.65 -4.52 15.44
CA VAL A 76 0.93 -4.71 14.00
C VAL A 76 2.23 -4.00 13.62
N VAL A 77 3.17 -4.77 13.06
CA VAL A 77 4.45 -4.29 12.54
C VAL A 77 4.29 -3.95 11.06
N LEU A 78 4.89 -2.83 10.65
CA LEU A 78 4.88 -2.32 9.27
C LEU A 78 6.26 -2.47 8.63
#